data_AF-A0A965K2N8-F1
#
_entry.id   AF-A0A965K2N8-F1
#
_cell.length_a   1.000
_cell.length_b   1.000
_cell.length_c   1.000
_cell.angle_alpha   90.00
_cell.angle_beta   90.00
_cell.angle_gamma   90.00
#
_symmetry.space_group_name_H-M   'P 1'
#
loop_
_entity.id
_entity.type
_entity.pdbx_description
1 polymer ?
#
loop_
_entity_poly.entity_id
_entity_poly.type
_entity_poly.pdbx_seq_one_letter_code
_entity_poly.pdbx_strand_id
1 'polypeptide(L)'
;MGHCFRSTEQIDFPRFDNVYPGKLGDCLFASAADWRIIVRHQTPSSAEVIADYYRATGGRNIGMDIATFSTYWMRHGIAGHRVHGLHFVPMTGRTDVESAVRKHRALLVAFFFRPGDTVGGTPADPGGHAAIIDGYSPKGPLVVTWGTTYQMTWSEYWTSARSLYAIEG
;
A
#
# COMPACT_ATOMS: atom_id res chain seq x y z
N MET A 1 9.69 -10.70 -24.24
CA MET A 1 10.14 -9.39 -23.69
C MET A 1 9.20 -9.03 -22.56
N GLY A 2 9.69 -8.84 -21.33
CA GLY A 2 8.83 -8.40 -20.23
C GLY A 2 8.56 -6.91 -20.36
N HIS A 3 7.29 -6.50 -20.32
CA HIS A 3 6.90 -5.10 -20.44
C HIS A 3 7.01 -4.40 -19.07
N CYS A 4 7.46 -3.15 -19.03
CA CYS A 4 7.32 -2.30 -17.84
C CYS A 4 5.95 -1.60 -17.88
N PHE A 5 5.35 -1.39 -16.71
CA PHE A 5 4.15 -0.58 -16.57
C PHE A 5 4.22 0.19 -15.26
N ARG A 6 3.87 1.47 -15.30
CA ARG A 6 3.63 2.28 -14.12
C ARG A 6 2.37 3.09 -14.35
N SER A 7 1.49 3.11 -13.36
CA SER A 7 0.19 3.77 -13.46
C SER A 7 0.25 5.29 -13.42
N THR A 8 1.36 5.84 -12.92
CA THR A 8 1.62 7.28 -12.83
C THR A 8 3.09 7.59 -13.08
N GLU A 9 3.38 8.80 -13.57
CA GLU A 9 4.74 9.34 -13.57
C GLU A 9 5.23 9.59 -12.12
N GLN A 10 6.47 10.03 -11.94
CA GLN A 10 7.05 10.24 -10.62
C GLN A 10 6.21 11.25 -9.80
N ILE A 11 5.53 10.75 -8.77
CA ILE A 11 4.74 11.55 -7.83
C ILE A 11 5.52 11.67 -6.51
N ASP A 12 5.45 12.84 -5.90
CA ASP A 12 5.88 13.05 -4.52
C ASP A 12 4.83 12.49 -3.56
N PHE A 13 5.22 11.51 -2.74
CA PHE A 13 4.35 10.86 -1.78
C PHE A 13 4.65 11.42 -0.38
N PRO A 14 3.70 12.10 0.27
CA PRO A 14 3.85 12.44 1.67
C PRO A 14 4.04 11.16 2.48
N ARG A 15 4.87 11.22 3.52
CA ARG A 15 5.10 10.05 4.37
C ARG A 15 3.93 9.75 5.30
N PHE A 16 3.03 10.71 5.52
CA PHE A 16 1.90 10.62 6.46
C PHE A 16 2.30 10.21 7.89
N ASP A 17 3.55 10.47 8.31
CA ASP A 17 4.21 9.93 9.52
C ASP A 17 4.39 8.40 9.57
N ASN A 18 3.98 7.69 8.52
CA ASN A 18 4.40 6.33 8.19
C ASN A 18 5.83 6.34 7.61
N VAL A 19 6.79 6.66 8.48
CA VAL A 19 8.23 6.63 8.20
C VAL A 19 8.86 5.34 8.70
N TYR A 20 9.82 4.82 7.94
CA TYR A 20 10.81 3.89 8.46
C TYR A 20 12.15 4.61 8.71
N PRO A 21 12.82 4.41 9.86
CA PRO A 21 12.28 3.89 11.13
C PRO A 21 11.37 4.95 11.82
N GLY A 22 10.17 4.57 12.27
CA GLY A 22 9.17 5.50 12.79
C GLY A 22 7.95 4.83 13.44
N LYS A 23 7.21 5.61 14.24
CA LYS A 23 6.45 5.12 15.40
C LYS A 23 5.01 4.70 15.12
N LEU A 24 4.33 5.19 14.08
CA LEU A 24 2.89 4.94 13.91
C LEU A 24 2.63 3.65 13.12
N GLY A 25 1.71 2.82 13.62
CA GLY A 25 1.23 1.60 12.95
C GLY A 25 0.20 1.88 11.85
N ASP A 26 0.26 3.04 11.20
CA ASP A 26 -0.77 3.58 10.32
C ASP A 26 -0.61 3.19 8.84
N CYS A 27 0.23 2.20 8.53
CA CYS A 27 0.58 1.82 7.16
C CYS A 27 -0.60 1.60 6.21
N LEU A 28 -1.75 1.09 6.71
CA LEU A 28 -2.97 0.96 5.91
C LEU A 28 -3.60 2.30 5.54
N PHE A 29 -3.56 3.29 6.44
CA PHE A 29 -4.08 4.64 6.20
C PHE A 29 -3.18 5.43 5.25
N ALA A 30 -1.86 5.33 5.43
CA ALA A 30 -0.89 5.85 4.47
C ALA A 30 -1.08 5.22 3.08
N SER A 31 -1.27 3.89 3.00
CA SER A 31 -1.53 3.20 1.73
C SER A 31 -2.83 3.69 1.06
N ALA A 32 -3.89 3.95 1.82
CA ALA A 32 -5.11 4.54 1.26
C ALA A 32 -4.89 5.94 0.68
N ALA A 33 -4.05 6.74 1.35
CA ALA A 33 -3.68 8.06 0.88
C ALA A 33 -2.83 7.98 -0.40
N ASP A 34 -1.85 7.07 -0.46
CA ASP A 34 -1.05 6.80 -1.65
C ASP A 34 -1.94 6.35 -2.83
N TRP A 35 -2.90 5.45 -2.59
CA TRP A 35 -3.86 5.04 -3.60
C TRP A 35 -4.67 6.24 -4.14
N ARG A 36 -5.12 7.14 -3.27
CA ARG A 36 -5.88 8.34 -3.68
C ARG A 36 -5.01 9.26 -4.55
N ILE A 37 -3.74 9.43 -4.20
CA ILE A 37 -2.78 10.18 -5.02
C ILE A 37 -2.68 9.55 -6.42
N ILE A 38 -2.48 8.24 -6.50
CA ILE A 38 -2.28 7.51 -7.76
C ILE A 38 -3.53 7.50 -8.64
N VAL A 39 -4.68 7.14 -8.07
CA VAL A 39 -5.90 6.85 -8.83
C VAL A 39 -6.75 8.10 -9.04
N ARG A 40 -6.77 9.01 -8.07
CA ARG A 40 -7.63 10.19 -8.07
C ARG A 40 -6.87 11.49 -8.34
N HIS A 41 -5.54 11.46 -8.37
CA HIS A 41 -4.70 12.64 -8.53
C HIS A 41 -4.99 13.70 -7.46
N GLN A 42 -5.23 13.24 -6.23
CA GLN A 42 -5.56 14.10 -5.08
C GLN A 42 -4.65 13.74 -3.91
N THR A 43 -3.89 14.73 -3.44
CA THR A 43 -3.03 14.60 -2.26
C THR A 43 -3.80 14.96 -0.99
N PRO A 44 -4.10 14.00 -0.10
CA PRO A 44 -4.74 14.30 1.17
C PRO A 44 -3.76 14.98 2.15
N SER A 45 -4.29 15.68 3.15
CA SER A 45 -3.46 16.22 4.24
C SER A 45 -2.99 15.12 5.19
N SER A 46 -1.72 15.14 5.59
CA SER A 46 -1.21 14.22 6.61
C SER A 46 -1.99 14.32 7.92
N ALA A 47 -2.42 15.51 8.32
CA ALA A 47 -3.20 15.69 9.54
C ALA A 47 -4.55 14.96 9.46
N GLU A 48 -5.19 14.93 8.29
CA GLU A 48 -6.46 14.22 8.10
C GLU A 48 -6.27 12.70 8.12
N VAL A 49 -5.25 12.20 7.43
CA VAL A 49 -4.92 10.76 7.40
C VAL A 49 -4.60 10.24 8.82
N ILE A 50 -3.76 10.98 9.56
CA ILE A 50 -3.40 10.64 10.95
C ILE A 50 -4.61 10.74 11.88
N ALA A 51 -5.47 11.75 11.70
CA ALA A 51 -6.69 11.89 12.49
C ALA A 51 -7.67 10.72 12.26
N ASP A 52 -7.79 10.24 11.02
CA ASP A 52 -8.61 9.07 10.71
C ASP A 52 -8.02 7.78 11.29
N TYR A 53 -6.69 7.62 11.28
CA TYR A 53 -6.03 6.50 11.97
C TYR A 53 -6.39 6.46 13.46
N TYR A 54 -6.18 7.58 14.17
CA TYR A 54 -6.51 7.65 15.59
C TYR A 54 -8.00 7.51 15.87
N ARG A 55 -8.87 7.99 14.98
CA ARG A 55 -10.31 7.75 15.11
C ARG A 55 -10.64 6.26 15.01
N ALA A 56 -10.02 5.56 14.06
CA ALA A 56 -10.25 4.14 13.83
C ALA A 56 -9.71 3.26 14.96
N THR A 57 -8.61 3.66 15.62
CA THR A 57 -7.98 2.89 16.70
C THR A 57 -8.39 3.33 18.12
N GLY A 58 -9.32 4.28 18.23
CA GLY A 58 -9.73 4.85 19.53
C GLY A 58 -8.60 5.60 20.24
N GLY A 59 -7.72 6.27 19.49
CA GLY A 59 -6.60 7.06 19.99
C GLY A 59 -5.33 6.26 20.28
N ARG A 60 -5.31 4.95 19.99
CA ARG A 60 -4.19 4.07 20.30
C ARG A 60 -3.31 3.83 19.10
N ASN A 61 -2.00 3.72 19.31
CA ASN A 61 -1.07 3.36 18.26
C ASN A 61 -0.82 1.85 18.23
N ILE A 62 -1.75 1.10 17.60
CA ILE A 62 -1.78 -0.37 17.64
C ILE A 62 -1.87 -1.03 16.26
N GLY A 63 -1.88 -0.23 15.19
CA GLY A 63 -2.18 -0.73 13.85
C GLY A 63 -3.61 -1.26 13.71
N MET A 64 -3.89 -1.93 12.60
CA MET A 64 -5.21 -2.45 12.28
C MET A 64 -5.09 -3.63 11.31
N ASP A 65 -5.99 -4.61 11.41
CA ASP A 65 -6.12 -5.66 10.41
C ASP A 65 -6.91 -5.18 9.19
N ILE A 66 -6.71 -5.83 8.03
CA ILE A 66 -7.32 -5.40 6.76
C ILE A 66 -8.85 -5.44 6.77
N ALA A 67 -9.48 -6.38 7.49
CA ALA A 67 -10.93 -6.49 7.51
C ALA A 67 -11.58 -5.33 8.28
N THR A 68 -11.03 -5.02 9.45
CA THR A 68 -11.43 -3.84 10.24
C THR A 68 -11.18 -2.55 9.47
N PHE A 69 -10.00 -2.44 8.85
CA PHE A 69 -9.64 -1.28 8.02
C PHE A 69 -10.56 -1.08 6.82
N SER A 70 -10.85 -2.14 6.06
CA SER A 70 -11.77 -2.09 4.92
C SER A 70 -13.14 -1.59 5.35
N THR A 71 -13.67 -2.13 6.45
CA THR A 71 -14.96 -1.69 7.03
C THR A 71 -14.93 -0.22 7.43
N TYR A 72 -13.83 0.24 8.05
CA TYR A 72 -13.67 1.64 8.41
C TYR A 72 -13.65 2.54 7.17
N TRP A 73 -12.83 2.20 6.16
CA TRP A 73 -12.67 3.02 4.96
C TRP A 73 -13.98 3.15 4.17
N MET A 74 -14.76 2.06 4.04
CA MET A 74 -16.08 2.11 3.40
C MET A 74 -17.09 2.99 4.17
N ARG A 75 -17.05 2.98 5.51
CA ARG A 75 -18.04 3.66 6.35
C ARG A 75 -17.69 5.11 6.67
N HIS A 76 -16.43 5.43 6.88
CA HIS A 76 -15.99 6.73 7.37
C HIS A 76 -15.20 7.50 6.33
N GLY A 77 -14.53 6.79 5.43
CA GLY A 77 -13.57 7.39 4.52
C GLY A 77 -12.21 7.59 5.18
N ILE A 78 -11.21 7.87 4.35
CA ILE A 78 -9.87 8.29 4.77
C ILE A 78 -9.60 9.62 4.06
N ALA A 79 -9.27 10.65 4.84
CA ALA A 79 -9.22 12.04 4.41
C ALA A 79 -10.50 12.46 3.63
N GLY A 80 -11.66 12.05 4.15
CA GLY A 80 -12.98 12.34 3.57
C GLY A 80 -13.37 11.49 2.36
N HIS A 81 -12.56 10.49 1.97
CA HIS A 81 -12.85 9.68 0.79
C HIS A 81 -13.17 8.22 1.15
N ARG A 82 -14.38 7.77 0.80
CA ARG A 82 -14.84 6.38 0.98
C ARG A 82 -14.55 5.56 -0.27
N VAL A 83 -14.35 4.27 -0.05
CA VAL A 83 -14.27 3.24 -1.10
C VAL A 83 -15.53 2.36 -1.06
N HIS A 84 -15.83 1.69 -2.16
CA HIS A 84 -16.89 0.68 -2.27
C HIS A 84 -16.45 -0.69 -1.75
N GLY A 85 -15.15 -1.00 -1.76
CA GLY A 85 -14.64 -2.23 -1.19
C GLY A 85 -13.18 -2.53 -1.52
N LEU A 86 -12.67 -3.59 -0.87
CA LEU A 86 -11.40 -4.24 -1.20
C LEU A 86 -11.69 -5.64 -1.73
N HIS A 87 -11.19 -5.95 -2.92
CA HIS A 87 -11.38 -7.26 -3.55
C HIS A 87 -10.08 -8.02 -3.59
N PHE A 88 -10.10 -9.25 -3.08
CA PHE A 88 -8.93 -10.11 -3.12
C PHE A 88 -8.49 -10.36 -4.57
N VAL A 89 -7.21 -10.17 -4.81
CA VAL A 89 -6.55 -10.53 -6.08
C VAL A 89 -5.72 -11.79 -5.83
N PRO A 90 -5.97 -12.88 -6.57
CA PRO A 90 -5.11 -14.06 -6.50
C PRO A 90 -3.65 -13.68 -6.73
N MET A 91 -2.74 -14.32 -5.99
CA MET A 91 -1.31 -14.10 -6.13
C MET A 91 -0.63 -15.43 -6.52
N THR A 92 -1.16 -16.10 -7.53
CA THR A 92 -0.69 -17.43 -7.96
C THR A 92 0.52 -17.32 -8.90
N GLY A 93 0.68 -16.16 -9.56
CA GLY A 93 1.83 -15.88 -10.39
C GLY A 93 1.96 -14.39 -10.73
N ARG A 94 3.02 -14.06 -11.48
CA ARG A 94 3.33 -12.68 -11.89
C ARG A 94 2.19 -12.04 -12.68
N THR A 95 1.56 -12.83 -13.55
CA THR A 95 0.48 -12.39 -14.44
C THR A 95 -0.72 -11.84 -13.68
N ASP A 96 -0.99 -12.33 -12.46
CA ASP A 96 -2.10 -11.84 -11.64
C ASP A 96 -1.84 -10.41 -11.18
N VAL A 97 -0.65 -10.17 -10.63
CA VAL A 97 -0.20 -8.84 -10.16
C VAL A 97 -0.17 -7.85 -11.33
N GLU A 98 0.46 -8.25 -12.45
CA GLU A 98 0.60 -7.40 -13.63
C GLU A 98 -0.76 -7.02 -14.24
N SER A 99 -1.67 -7.99 -14.37
CA SER A 99 -2.98 -7.74 -14.97
C SER A 99 -3.85 -6.91 -14.03
N ALA A 100 -3.79 -7.17 -12.72
CA ALA A 100 -4.55 -6.42 -11.73
C ALA A 100 -4.09 -4.96 -11.67
N VAL A 101 -2.79 -4.66 -11.67
CA VAL A 101 -2.32 -3.27 -11.62
C VAL A 101 -2.58 -2.52 -12.93
N ARG A 102 -2.53 -3.20 -14.09
CA ARG A 102 -2.98 -2.59 -15.36
C ARG A 102 -4.46 -2.20 -15.31
N LYS A 103 -5.30 -3.05 -14.71
CA LYS A 103 -6.75 -2.83 -14.62
C LYS A 103 -7.13 -1.78 -13.57
N HIS A 104 -6.54 -1.85 -12.38
CA HIS A 104 -6.95 -1.07 -11.22
C HIS A 104 -6.03 0.13 -10.92
N ARG A 105 -4.92 0.28 -11.65
CA ARG A 105 -3.88 1.31 -11.51
C ARG A 105 -3.06 1.20 -10.21
N ALA A 106 -3.70 0.91 -9.09
CA ALA A 106 -3.05 0.70 -7.80
C ALA A 106 -3.69 -0.47 -7.04
N LEU A 107 -2.86 -1.27 -6.38
CA LEU A 107 -3.28 -2.40 -5.57
C LEU A 107 -2.76 -2.25 -4.14
N LEU A 108 -3.58 -2.59 -3.15
CA LEU A 108 -3.12 -2.69 -1.76
C LEU A 108 -2.46 -4.05 -1.55
N VAL A 109 -1.22 -4.05 -1.08
CA VAL A 109 -0.49 -5.27 -0.70
C VAL A 109 -0.24 -5.30 0.80
N ALA A 110 -0.44 -6.47 1.39
CA ALA A 110 -0.05 -6.77 2.75
C ALA A 110 1.20 -7.66 2.74
N PHE A 111 2.25 -7.20 3.42
CA PHE A 111 3.49 -7.93 3.65
C PHE A 111 3.55 -8.46 5.08
N PHE A 112 4.33 -9.53 5.25
CA PHE A 112 4.85 -9.93 6.55
C PHE A 112 6.34 -10.21 6.41
N PHE A 113 7.14 -9.24 6.85
CA PHE A 113 8.59 -9.26 6.76
C PHE A 113 9.22 -10.09 7.88
N ARG A 114 10.25 -10.85 7.53
CA ARG A 114 11.14 -11.59 8.44
C ARG A 114 12.43 -10.80 8.66
N PRO A 115 13.23 -11.13 9.70
CA PRO A 115 14.55 -10.54 9.87
C PRO A 115 15.41 -10.69 8.61
N GLY A 116 15.90 -9.58 8.07
CA GLY A 116 16.71 -9.53 6.85
C GLY A 116 15.93 -9.31 5.56
N ASP A 117 14.59 -9.27 5.60
CA ASP A 117 13.79 -8.91 4.43
C ASP A 117 13.98 -7.43 4.04
N THR A 118 13.77 -7.15 2.76
CA THR A 118 13.94 -5.83 2.16
C THR A 118 12.78 -5.45 1.25
N VAL A 119 12.56 -4.15 1.10
CA VAL A 119 11.71 -3.55 0.08
C VAL A 119 12.62 -2.85 -0.93
N GLY A 120 12.89 -3.53 -2.06
CA GLY A 120 13.75 -3.00 -3.12
C GLY A 120 15.18 -2.75 -2.64
N GLY A 121 15.71 -3.64 -1.81
CA GLY A 121 17.02 -3.53 -1.16
C GLY A 121 17.07 -2.61 0.07
N THR A 122 15.99 -1.91 0.42
CA THR A 122 15.90 -1.15 1.69
C THR A 122 15.46 -2.09 2.82
N PRO A 123 16.18 -2.16 3.96
CA PRO A 123 15.78 -3.00 5.09
C PRO A 123 14.35 -2.71 5.57
N ALA A 124 13.62 -3.77 5.92
CA ALA A 124 12.31 -3.68 6.54
C ALA A 124 12.36 -4.31 7.94
N ASP A 125 11.67 -3.70 8.91
CA ASP A 125 11.53 -4.29 10.24
C ASP A 125 10.65 -5.55 10.17
N PRO A 126 10.95 -6.58 10.99
CA PRO A 126 10.11 -7.77 11.06
C PRO A 126 8.68 -7.43 11.52
N GLY A 127 7.68 -7.92 10.81
CA GLY A 127 6.27 -7.68 11.13
C GLY A 127 5.38 -7.44 9.93
N GLY A 128 4.13 -7.09 10.20
CA GLY A 128 3.15 -6.75 9.18
C GLY A 128 3.35 -5.33 8.64
N HIS A 129 3.22 -5.16 7.33
CA HIS A 129 3.27 -3.85 6.66
C HIS A 129 2.29 -3.81 5.50
N ALA A 130 1.67 -2.66 5.25
CA ALA A 130 0.82 -2.42 4.09
C ALA A 130 1.42 -1.33 3.20
N ALA A 131 1.29 -1.53 1.89
CA ALA A 131 1.79 -0.60 0.88
C ALA A 131 0.92 -0.64 -0.39
N ILE A 132 1.21 0.24 -1.34
CA ILE A 132 0.56 0.23 -2.66
C ILE A 132 1.52 -0.29 -3.73
N ILE A 133 1.02 -1.14 -4.64
CA ILE A 133 1.68 -1.47 -5.90
C ILE A 133 1.09 -0.59 -7.00
N ASP A 134 1.90 0.29 -7.59
CA ASP A 134 1.48 1.23 -8.65
C ASP A 134 1.99 0.81 -10.05
N GLY A 135 2.77 -0.27 -10.13
CA GLY A 135 3.35 -0.75 -11.37
C GLY A 135 4.23 -1.99 -11.19
N TYR A 136 4.94 -2.34 -12.27
CA TYR A 136 5.91 -3.43 -12.28
C TYR A 136 6.90 -3.28 -13.44
N SER A 137 7.99 -4.02 -13.34
CA SER A 137 8.97 -4.24 -14.40
C SER A 137 9.33 -5.73 -14.47
N PRO A 138 10.17 -6.17 -15.44
CA PRO A 138 10.70 -7.53 -15.42
C PRO A 138 11.38 -7.93 -14.11
N LYS A 139 11.91 -6.94 -13.34
CA LYS A 139 12.53 -7.18 -12.03
C LYS A 139 11.49 -7.56 -10.97
N GLY A 140 10.34 -6.88 -10.92
CA GLY A 140 9.30 -7.09 -9.91
C GLY A 140 8.29 -5.93 -9.83
N PRO A 141 7.47 -5.89 -8.77
CA PRO A 141 6.52 -4.80 -8.55
C PRO A 141 7.20 -3.50 -8.11
N LEU A 142 6.61 -2.37 -8.50
CA LEU A 142 6.90 -1.05 -7.98
C LEU A 142 6.00 -0.81 -6.77
N VAL A 143 6.60 -0.62 -5.59
CA VAL A 143 5.92 -0.50 -4.30
C VAL A 143 6.07 0.92 -3.77
N VAL A 144 4.95 1.61 -3.60
CA VAL A 144 4.86 2.91 -2.96
C VAL A 144 4.70 2.70 -1.45
N THR A 145 5.68 3.18 -0.70
CA THR A 145 5.69 3.15 0.77
C THR A 145 6.71 4.15 1.30
N TRP A 146 6.55 4.61 2.55
CA TRP A 146 7.50 5.49 3.24
C TRP A 146 7.85 6.78 2.46
N GLY A 147 6.88 7.28 1.69
CA GLY A 147 6.97 8.48 0.86
C GLY A 147 7.85 8.35 -0.39
N THR A 148 8.08 7.13 -0.88
CA THR A 148 8.76 6.93 -2.16
C THR A 148 8.33 5.63 -2.83
N THR A 149 8.85 5.37 -4.02
CA THR A 149 8.61 4.14 -4.79
C THR A 149 9.87 3.28 -4.83
N TYR A 150 9.74 2.03 -4.40
CA TYR A 150 10.81 1.04 -4.43
C TYR A 150 10.52 -0.03 -5.48
N GLN A 151 11.55 -0.39 -6.26
CA GLN A 151 11.48 -1.52 -7.18
C GLN A 151 11.90 -2.80 -6.46
N MET A 152 10.94 -3.58 -5.96
CA MET A 152 11.19 -4.92 -5.45
C MET A 152 11.56 -5.87 -6.59
N THR A 153 12.32 -6.90 -6.27
CA THR A 153 12.42 -8.11 -7.09
C THR A 153 11.19 -8.98 -6.88
N TRP A 154 10.86 -9.82 -7.86
CA TRP A 154 9.85 -10.86 -7.67
C TRP A 154 10.17 -11.79 -6.49
N SER A 155 11.46 -12.04 -6.21
CA SER A 155 11.87 -12.88 -5.07
C SER A 155 11.54 -12.23 -3.72
N GLU A 156 11.86 -10.94 -3.55
CA GLU A 156 11.49 -10.19 -2.34
C GLU A 156 9.97 -10.17 -2.17
N TYR A 157 9.23 -9.91 -3.26
CA TYR A 157 7.76 -9.88 -3.24
C TYR A 157 7.17 -11.24 -2.81
N TRP A 158 7.56 -12.35 -3.44
CA TRP A 158 7.00 -13.67 -3.12
C TRP A 158 7.39 -14.17 -1.74
N THR A 159 8.52 -13.73 -1.21
CA THR A 159 8.96 -14.08 0.15
C THR A 159 8.09 -13.40 1.21
N SER A 160 7.75 -12.13 0.99
CA SER A 160 7.15 -11.26 2.01
C SER A 160 5.65 -11.06 1.85
N ALA A 161 5.11 -11.05 0.63
CA ALA A 161 3.71 -10.75 0.38
C ALA A 161 2.78 -11.85 0.93
N ARG A 162 1.65 -11.44 1.50
CA ARG A 162 0.66 -12.32 2.14
C ARG A 162 -0.73 -12.17 1.55
N SER A 163 -1.10 -10.96 1.12
CA SER A 163 -2.36 -10.73 0.42
C SER A 163 -2.29 -9.50 -0.47
N LEU A 164 -3.11 -9.47 -1.50
CA LEU A 164 -3.19 -8.41 -2.49
C LEU A 164 -4.66 -8.09 -2.74
N TYR A 165 -4.99 -6.80 -2.83
CA TYR A 165 -6.35 -6.33 -3.01
C TYR A 165 -6.42 -5.26 -4.09
N ALA A 166 -7.42 -5.37 -4.95
CA ALA A 166 -7.89 -4.27 -5.77
C ALA A 166 -8.79 -3.36 -4.91
N ILE A 167 -8.61 -2.05 -5.04
CA ILE A 167 -9.44 -1.06 -4.34
C ILE A 167 -10.49 -0.56 -5.34
N GLU A 168 -11.76 -0.63 -4.95
CA GLU A 168 -12.89 -0.05 -5.70
C GLU A 168 -13.35 1.21 -5.01
N GLY A 169 -13.26 2.38 -5.65
CA GLY A 169 -13.72 3.66 -5.08
C GLY A 169 -14.45 4.53 -6.07
#